data_AF-A0A935KSQ0-F1
#
_entry.id   AF-A0A935KSQ0-F1
#
_cell.length_a   1.000
_cell.length_b   1.000
_cell.length_c   1.000
_cell.angle_alpha   90.00
_cell.angle_beta   90.00
_cell.angle_gamma   90.00
#
_symmetry.space_group_name_H-M   'P 1'
#
loop_
_entity.id
_entity.type
_entity.pdbx_description
1 polymer ?
#
loop_
_entity_poly.entity_id
_entity_poly.type
_entity_poly.pdbx_seq_one_letter_code
_entity_poly.pdbx_strand_id
1 'polypeptide(L)'
;MTYIDFLLVFTVLPISILLILLRRFLNKQYILTLLLVSVIAFVATSAWDNYAVYSGIWMFPREKTLGIYLYYVPIEEYLFFFLQTYLTGLVQLFYLSKFYNIEDKHPAKNSVSIKIFSLNVYALIFYLYAKDTEPLKLPFGEWNYLFHLFSWAGTFILIQFVFGRRR
;
A
#
# COMPACT_ATOMS: atom_id res chain seq x y z
N MET A 1 2.61 25.05 -1.35
CA MET A 1 3.40 23.94 -0.78
C MET A 1 3.59 22.93 -1.90
N THR A 2 4.85 22.60 -2.23
CA THR A 2 5.17 21.60 -3.26
C THR A 2 4.85 20.19 -2.74
N TYR A 3 4.83 19.19 -3.62
CA TYR A 3 4.57 17.83 -3.17
C TYR A 3 5.70 17.30 -2.27
N ILE A 4 6.96 17.67 -2.52
CA ILE A 4 8.07 17.28 -1.65
C ILE A 4 7.95 17.91 -0.25
N ASP A 5 7.51 19.18 -0.16
CA ASP A 5 7.25 19.83 1.13
C ASP A 5 6.17 19.07 1.91
N PHE A 6 5.13 18.59 1.23
CA PHE A 6 4.09 17.76 1.84
C PHE A 6 4.69 16.48 2.42
N LEU A 7 5.50 15.74 1.64
CA LEU A 7 6.13 14.50 2.09
C LEU A 7 7.02 14.73 3.32
N LEU A 8 7.78 15.82 3.34
CA LEU A 8 8.67 16.14 4.44
C LEU A 8 7.88 16.42 5.73
N VAL A 9 6.84 17.25 5.65
CA VAL A 9 6.07 17.70 6.82
C VAL A 9 5.12 16.61 7.33
N PHE A 10 4.42 15.92 6.43
CA PHE A 10 3.33 15.01 6.80
C PHE A 10 3.73 13.55 6.84
N THR A 11 4.88 13.18 6.26
CA THR A 11 5.32 11.79 6.25
C THR A 11 6.66 11.61 6.96
N VAL A 12 7.71 12.29 6.51
CA VAL A 12 9.07 12.13 7.07
C VAL A 12 9.14 12.59 8.52
N LEU A 13 8.53 13.73 8.85
CA LEU A 13 8.55 14.26 10.22
C LEU A 13 7.81 13.32 11.21
N PRO A 14 6.57 12.87 10.97
CA PRO A 14 5.92 11.87 11.82
C PRO A 14 6.66 10.53 11.92
N ILE A 15 7.24 10.04 10.81
CA ILE A 15 8.08 8.83 10.84
C ILE A 15 9.26 9.03 11.80
N SER A 16 9.96 10.16 11.69
CA SER A 16 11.13 10.46 12.52
C SER A 16 10.76 10.48 14.00
N ILE A 17 9.64 11.12 14.34
CA ILE A 17 9.12 11.16 15.72
C ILE A 17 8.79 9.74 16.21
N LEU A 18 8.06 8.94 15.42
CA LEU A 18 7.68 7.59 15.82
C LEU A 18 8.88 6.66 15.96
N LEU A 19 9.89 6.77 15.09
CA LEU A 19 11.13 6.00 15.22
C LEU A 19 11.87 6.32 16.52
N ILE A 20 11.89 7.59 16.94
CA ILE A 20 12.50 8.01 18.21
C ILE A 20 11.70 7.45 19.40
N LEU A 21 10.37 7.54 19.35
CA LEU A 21 9.49 7.04 20.42
C LEU A 21 9.56 5.51 20.55
N LEU A 22 9.65 4.81 19.42
CA LEU A 22 9.67 3.35 19.35
C LEU A 22 11.07 2.74 19.38
N ARG A 23 12.14 3.55 19.51
CA ARG A 23 13.54 3.07 19.43
C ARG A 23 13.87 1.89 20.35
N ARG A 24 13.20 1.77 21.50
CA ARG A 24 13.38 0.67 22.46
C ARG A 24 12.59 -0.60 22.11
N PHE A 25 11.55 -0.47 21.30
CA PHE A 25 10.66 -1.55 20.86
C PHE A 25 10.99 -2.07 19.47
N LEU A 26 11.69 -1.27 18.65
CA LEU A 26 12.12 -1.66 17.32
C LEU A 26 13.21 -2.73 17.40
N ASN A 27 12.85 -3.93 16.95
CA ASN A 27 13.79 -5.02 16.72
C ASN A 27 14.00 -5.21 15.21
N LYS A 28 15.03 -5.98 14.84
CA LYS A 28 15.34 -6.28 13.43
C LYS A 28 14.16 -6.92 12.70
N GLN A 29 13.36 -7.74 13.37
CA GLN A 29 12.22 -8.43 12.77
C GLN A 29 11.09 -7.45 12.39
N TYR A 30 10.77 -6.49 13.26
CA TYR A 30 9.76 -5.46 13.00
C TYR A 30 10.21 -4.54 11.87
N ILE A 31 11.46 -4.09 11.88
CA ILE A 31 12.00 -3.25 10.80
C ILE A 31 11.95 -4.00 9.47
N LEU A 32 12.41 -5.25 9.42
CA LEU A 32 12.35 -6.05 8.20
C LEU A 32 10.90 -6.27 7.73
N THR A 33 9.97 -6.53 8.65
CA THR A 33 8.55 -6.70 8.32
C THR A 33 7.97 -5.41 7.74
N LEU A 34 8.23 -4.26 8.35
CA LEU A 34 7.78 -2.96 7.85
C LEU A 34 8.35 -2.67 6.46
N LEU A 35 9.65 -2.90 6.26
CA LEU A 35 10.29 -2.71 4.96
C LEU A 35 9.69 -3.64 3.89
N LEU A 36 9.49 -4.91 4.20
CA LEU A 36 8.89 -5.88 3.28
C LEU A 36 7.48 -5.49 2.90
N VAL A 37 6.64 -5.10 3.87
CA VAL A 37 5.26 -4.66 3.60
C VAL A 37 5.25 -3.37 2.78
N SER A 38 6.13 -2.41 3.09
CA SER A 38 6.29 -1.18 2.29
C SER A 38 6.71 -1.47 0.85
N VAL A 39 7.61 -2.43 0.61
CA VAL A 39 8.02 -2.82 -0.76
C VAL A 39 6.86 -3.52 -1.49
N ILE A 40 6.13 -4.41 -0.82
CA ILE A 40 4.97 -5.07 -1.44
C ILE A 40 3.90 -4.04 -1.82
N ALA A 41 3.55 -3.14 -0.90
CA ALA A 41 2.59 -2.07 -1.14
C ALA A 41 3.06 -1.13 -2.25
N PHE A 42 4.35 -0.77 -2.26
CA PHE A 42 4.95 0.04 -3.31
C PHE A 42 4.77 -0.58 -4.70
N VAL A 43 5.17 -1.85 -4.88
CA VAL A 43 5.08 -2.52 -6.19
C VAL A 43 3.63 -2.63 -6.64
N ALA A 44 2.76 -3.06 -5.73
CA ALA A 44 1.35 -3.26 -6.02
C ALA A 44 0.68 -1.93 -6.41
N THR A 45 0.87 -0.88 -5.60
CA THR A 45 0.26 0.44 -5.83
C THR A 45 0.84 1.12 -7.06
N SER A 46 2.13 0.95 -7.33
CA SER A 46 2.78 1.47 -8.54
C SER A 46 2.10 0.94 -9.81
N ALA A 47 1.83 -0.36 -9.89
CA ALA A 47 1.15 -0.94 -11.05
C ALA A 47 -0.27 -0.39 -11.21
N TRP A 48 -0.98 -0.27 -10.09
CA TRP A 48 -2.37 0.20 -10.07
C TRP A 48 -2.51 1.68 -10.43
N ASP A 49 -1.68 2.54 -9.85
CA ASP A 49 -1.77 3.99 -10.04
C ASP A 49 -1.29 4.41 -11.44
N ASN A 50 -0.27 3.73 -11.99
CA ASN A 50 0.11 3.94 -13.39
C ASN A 50 -1.03 3.60 -14.36
N TYR A 51 -1.77 2.53 -14.09
CA TYR A 51 -2.95 2.21 -14.87
C TYR A 51 -4.06 3.27 -14.71
N ALA A 52 -4.26 3.78 -13.50
CA ALA A 52 -5.23 4.83 -13.20
C ALA A 52 -4.98 6.09 -14.04
N VAL A 53 -3.72 6.53 -14.09
CA VAL A 53 -3.31 7.70 -14.87
C VAL A 53 -3.37 7.42 -16.36
N TYR A 54 -2.89 6.25 -16.81
CA TYR A 54 -2.98 5.85 -18.21
C TYR A 54 -4.43 5.84 -18.73
N SER A 55 -5.37 5.38 -17.89
CA SER A 55 -6.80 5.29 -18.21
C SER A 55 -7.55 6.63 -18.07
N GLY A 56 -6.88 7.70 -17.66
CA GLY A 56 -7.49 9.01 -17.42
C GLY A 56 -8.43 9.06 -16.21
N ILE A 57 -8.35 8.07 -15.30
CA ILE A 57 -9.14 8.02 -14.07
C ILE A 57 -8.59 9.04 -13.05
N TRP A 58 -7.27 9.22 -13.06
CA TRP A 58 -6.55 10.11 -12.17
C TRP A 58 -5.50 10.92 -12.92
N MET A 59 -5.17 12.12 -12.44
CA MET A 59 -4.15 12.97 -13.05
C MET A 59 -3.38 13.75 -11.98
N PHE A 60 -2.09 13.97 -12.24
CA PHE A 60 -1.21 14.74 -11.36
C PHE A 60 -0.98 16.16 -11.91
N PRO A 61 -1.25 17.22 -11.11
CA PRO A 61 -0.97 18.59 -11.52
C PRO A 61 0.54 18.83 -11.59
N ARG A 62 1.05 19.02 -12.82
CA ARG A 62 2.49 19.16 -13.09
C ARG A 62 3.15 20.29 -12.30
N GLU A 63 2.42 21.37 -12.06
CA GLU A 63 2.89 22.56 -11.34
C GLU A 63 3.28 22.32 -9.88
N LYS A 64 2.80 21.23 -9.26
CA LYS A 64 3.06 20.89 -7.85
C LYS A 64 4.14 19.82 -7.67
N THR A 65 4.56 19.21 -8.77
CA THR A 65 5.57 18.14 -8.82
C THR A 65 6.90 18.70 -9.34
N LEU A 66 7.98 17.97 -9.10
CA LEU A 66 9.33 18.22 -9.60
C LEU A 66 9.45 18.01 -11.11
N GLY A 67 8.39 17.52 -11.78
CA GLY A 67 8.39 17.25 -13.21
C GLY A 67 9.09 15.95 -13.60
N ILE A 68 9.52 15.15 -12.64
CA ILE A 68 10.20 13.86 -12.86
C ILE A 68 9.16 12.75 -12.75
N TYR A 69 8.90 12.07 -13.87
CA TYR A 69 7.89 11.01 -13.95
C TYR A 69 8.55 9.67 -14.27
N LEU A 70 8.08 8.63 -13.59
CA LEU A 70 8.35 7.24 -13.98
C LEU A 70 7.05 6.71 -14.58
N TYR A 71 7.09 6.41 -15.89
CA TYR A 71 5.90 6.16 -16.71
C TYR A 71 4.91 7.32 -16.64
N TYR A 72 3.77 7.17 -15.94
CA TYR A 72 2.70 8.18 -15.89
C TYR A 72 2.63 8.92 -14.56
N VAL A 73 3.35 8.44 -13.54
CA VAL A 73 3.24 8.89 -12.15
C VAL A 73 4.51 9.66 -11.74
N PRO A 74 4.41 10.76 -10.97
CA PRO A 74 5.57 11.53 -10.52
C PRO A 74 6.37 10.77 -9.46
N ILE A 75 7.69 10.95 -9.41
CA ILE A 75 8.58 10.21 -8.49
C ILE A 75 8.22 10.41 -7.01
N GLU A 76 7.65 11.56 -6.68
CA GLU A 76 7.18 11.89 -5.33
C GLU A 76 6.05 10.97 -4.87
N GLU A 77 5.19 10.52 -5.78
CA GLU A 77 4.11 9.59 -5.46
C GLU A 77 4.67 8.20 -5.10
N TYR A 78 5.72 7.76 -5.80
CA TYR A 78 6.43 6.52 -5.46
C TYR A 78 7.05 6.60 -4.05
N LEU A 79 7.61 7.75 -3.69
CA LEU A 79 8.07 8.00 -2.32
C LEU A 79 6.90 7.99 -1.33
N PHE A 80 5.76 8.60 -1.70
CA PHE A 80 4.55 8.58 -0.90
C PHE A 80 4.09 7.15 -0.60
N PHE A 81 3.97 6.28 -1.60
CA PHE A 81 3.54 4.88 -1.41
C PHE A 81 4.38 4.15 -0.36
N PHE A 82 5.70 4.30 -0.46
CA PHE A 82 6.62 3.65 0.47
C PHE A 82 6.54 4.24 1.88
N LEU A 83 6.68 5.57 1.97
CA LEU A 83 6.73 6.29 3.25
C LEU A 83 5.40 6.21 3.99
N GLN A 84 4.27 6.33 3.30
CA GLN A 84 2.93 6.25 3.88
C GLN A 84 2.65 4.85 4.45
N THR A 85 3.04 3.80 3.72
CA THR A 85 2.92 2.41 4.22
C THR A 85 3.79 2.22 5.46
N TYR A 86 5.02 2.73 5.43
CA TYR A 86 5.95 2.63 6.54
C TYR A 86 5.45 3.38 7.78
N LEU A 87 4.95 4.60 7.60
CA LEU A 87 4.33 5.42 8.64
C LEU A 87 3.15 4.70 9.27
N THR A 88 2.25 4.14 8.46
CA THR A 88 1.06 3.43 8.95
C THR A 88 1.45 2.21 9.77
N GLY A 89 2.46 1.45 9.33
CA GLY A 89 3.00 0.33 10.09
C GLY A 89 3.65 0.74 11.42
N LEU A 90 4.37 1.88 11.46
CA LEU A 90 4.89 2.44 12.72
C LEU A 90 3.79 2.89 13.66
N VAL A 91 2.73 3.52 13.15
CA VAL A 91 1.56 3.90 13.94
C VAL A 91 0.91 2.64 14.53
N GLN A 92 0.72 1.59 13.73
CA GLN A 92 0.21 0.31 14.21
C GLN A 92 1.08 -0.28 15.31
N LEU A 93 2.41 -0.29 15.13
CA LEU A 93 3.35 -0.77 16.14
C LEU A 93 3.28 0.07 17.42
N PHE A 94 3.11 1.39 17.30
CA PHE A 94 2.91 2.27 18.45
C PHE A 94 1.65 1.90 19.24
N TYR A 95 0.52 1.71 18.57
CA TYR A 95 -0.71 1.25 19.22
C TYR A 95 -0.52 -0.12 19.89
N LEU A 96 0.08 -1.09 19.19
CA LEU A 96 0.35 -2.41 19.77
C LEU A 96 1.27 -2.32 20.99
N SER A 97 2.31 -1.49 20.95
CA SER A 97 3.23 -1.32 22.08
C SER A 97 2.57 -0.70 23.32
N LYS A 98 1.50 0.08 23.13
CA LYS A 98 0.80 0.79 24.22
C LYS A 98 -0.39 0.01 24.76
N PHE A 99 -1.08 -0.75 23.91
CA PHE A 99 -2.38 -1.33 24.23
C PHE A 99 -2.41 -2.87 24.18
N TYR A 100 -1.36 -3.53 23.67
CA TYR A 100 -1.29 -4.99 23.60
C TYR A 100 -0.17 -5.51 24.49
N ASN A 101 -0.52 -6.21 25.57
CA ASN A 101 0.46 -7.00 26.32
C ASN A 101 0.94 -8.14 25.42
N ILE A 102 2.24 -8.13 25.08
CA ILE A 102 2.89 -9.07 24.14
C ILE A 102 2.96 -10.51 24.71
N GLU A 103 2.30 -10.78 25.86
CA GLU A 103 2.27 -12.08 26.52
C GLU A 103 1.31 -13.09 25.88
N ASP A 104 0.37 -12.68 25.04
CA ASP A 104 -0.51 -13.60 24.29
C ASP A 104 0.20 -14.18 23.05
N LYS A 105 1.19 -15.04 23.29
CA LYS A 105 1.80 -15.89 22.27
C LYS A 105 0.82 -16.99 21.85
N HIS A 106 -0.02 -16.71 20.86
CA HIS A 106 -0.63 -17.78 20.06
C HIS A 106 0.11 -17.90 18.73
N PRO A 107 0.88 -18.98 18.49
CA PRO A 107 1.44 -19.21 17.18
C PRO A 107 0.28 -19.44 16.19
N ALA A 108 0.17 -18.58 15.18
CA ALA A 108 -0.76 -18.80 14.08
C ALA A 108 -0.42 -20.13 13.41
N LYS A 109 -1.35 -21.09 13.45
CA LYS A 109 -1.17 -22.43 12.91
C LYS A 109 -1.01 -22.32 11.39
N ASN A 110 0.20 -22.62 10.91
CA ASN A 110 0.56 -22.52 9.50
C ASN A 110 -0.19 -23.59 8.70
N SER A 111 -1.23 -23.22 7.95
CA SER A 111 -1.79 -24.06 6.88
C SER A 111 -1.34 -23.51 5.52
N VAL A 112 -0.42 -24.26 4.90
CA VAL A 112 0.25 -23.89 3.65
C VAL A 112 -0.68 -24.09 2.42
N SER A 113 -1.71 -24.95 2.53
CA SER A 113 -2.57 -25.33 1.40
C SER A 113 -3.54 -24.25 0.92
N ILE A 114 -3.92 -23.27 1.74
CA ILE A 114 -4.82 -22.16 1.33
C ILE A 114 -4.03 -21.02 0.64
N LYS A 115 -2.71 -20.94 0.87
CA LYS A 115 -1.83 -19.85 0.39
C LYS A 115 -1.49 -19.93 -1.10
N ILE A 116 -1.47 -21.14 -1.66
CA ILE A 116 -1.14 -21.38 -3.07
C ILE A 116 -2.37 -21.07 -3.97
N PHE A 117 -3.58 -21.28 -3.47
CA PHE A 117 -4.80 -21.05 -4.24
C PHE A 117 -5.10 -19.55 -4.44
N SER A 118 -4.93 -18.72 -3.42
CA SER A 118 -5.14 -17.26 -3.53
C SER A 118 -4.13 -16.57 -4.46
N LEU A 119 -2.89 -17.06 -4.53
CA LEU A 119 -1.85 -16.48 -5.37
C LEU A 119 -2.13 -16.71 -6.88
N ASN A 120 -2.71 -17.86 -7.23
CA ASN A 120 -3.05 -18.21 -8.61
C ASN A 120 -4.26 -17.43 -9.14
N VAL A 121 -5.26 -17.17 -8.29
CA VAL A 121 -6.44 -16.37 -8.68
C VAL A 121 -6.07 -14.90 -8.88
N TYR A 122 -5.19 -14.35 -8.04
CA TYR A 122 -4.68 -12.98 -8.23
C TYR A 122 -3.78 -12.82 -9.45
N ALA A 123 -2.90 -13.79 -9.71
CA ALA A 123 -2.08 -13.81 -10.93
C ALA A 123 -2.95 -13.88 -12.20
N LEU A 124 -4.09 -14.60 -12.14
CA LEU A 124 -5.05 -14.68 -13.23
C LEU A 124 -5.81 -13.36 -13.43
N ILE A 125 -6.26 -12.70 -12.35
CA ILE A 125 -6.93 -11.38 -12.43
C ILE A 125 -5.96 -10.33 -12.98
N PHE A 126 -4.71 -10.32 -12.52
CA PHE A 126 -3.67 -9.43 -13.04
C PHE A 126 -3.32 -9.72 -14.51
N TYR A 127 -3.21 -11.00 -14.89
CA TYR A 127 -2.97 -11.42 -16.28
C TYR A 127 -4.11 -11.03 -17.21
N LEU A 128 -5.36 -11.14 -16.76
CA LEU A 128 -6.54 -10.71 -17.53
C LEU A 128 -6.62 -9.18 -17.64
N TYR A 129 -6.22 -8.44 -16.60
CA TYR A 129 -6.16 -6.98 -16.61
C TYR A 129 -5.02 -6.43 -17.49
N ALA A 130 -3.88 -7.14 -17.54
CA ALA A 130 -2.71 -6.75 -18.32
C ALA A 130 -2.78 -7.12 -19.80
N LYS A 131 -3.74 -7.98 -20.20
CA LYS A 131 -3.87 -8.48 -21.58
C LYS A 131 -4.67 -7.54 -22.48
N ASP A 132 -5.59 -6.75 -21.92
CA ASP A 132 -6.34 -5.77 -22.70
C ASP A 132 -5.51 -4.48 -22.86
N THR A 133 -5.04 -4.25 -24.08
CA THR A 133 -4.23 -3.09 -24.48
C THR A 133 -5.05 -1.81 -24.66
N GLU A 134 -6.37 -1.89 -24.57
CA GLU A 134 -7.23 -0.71 -24.49
C GLU A 134 -7.53 -0.40 -23.02
N PRO A 135 -7.33 0.84 -22.54
CA PRO A 135 -7.72 1.20 -21.20
C PRO A 135 -9.20 0.88 -21.04
N LEU A 136 -9.52 -0.02 -20.11
CA LEU A 136 -10.89 -0.43 -19.85
C LEU A 136 -11.66 0.83 -19.46
N LYS A 137 -12.40 1.40 -20.43
CA LYS A 137 -13.34 2.49 -20.15
C LYS A 137 -14.42 1.89 -19.27
N LEU A 138 -14.20 1.96 -17.98
CA LEU A 138 -15.16 1.52 -16.99
C LEU A 138 -16.50 2.20 -17.32
N PRO A 139 -17.60 1.43 -17.39
CA PRO A 139 -18.88 1.92 -17.90
C PRO A 139 -19.58 2.90 -16.94
N PHE A 140 -18.92 3.31 -15.85
CA PHE A 140 -19.53 3.99 -14.71
C PHE A 140 -19.39 5.52 -14.75
N GLY A 141 -18.82 6.09 -15.82
CA GLY A 141 -18.73 7.54 -16.01
C GLY A 141 -18.01 8.24 -14.85
N GLU A 142 -18.69 9.15 -14.16
CA GLU A 142 -18.17 9.88 -12.99
C GLU A 142 -17.78 8.97 -11.82
N TRP A 143 -18.37 7.78 -11.72
CA TRP A 143 -18.09 6.81 -10.66
C TRP A 143 -16.85 5.96 -10.93
N ASN A 144 -16.20 6.11 -12.10
CA ASN A 144 -15.03 5.33 -12.46
C ASN A 144 -13.90 5.43 -11.42
N TYR A 145 -13.70 6.62 -10.85
CA TYR A 145 -12.73 6.81 -9.76
C TYR A 145 -13.09 5.99 -8.51
N LEU A 146 -14.36 6.01 -8.09
CA LEU A 146 -14.82 5.31 -6.90
C LEU A 146 -14.68 3.78 -7.07
N PHE A 147 -15.10 3.25 -8.22
CA PHE A 147 -14.98 1.82 -8.54
C PHE A 147 -13.52 1.38 -8.62
N HIS A 148 -12.66 2.20 -9.22
CA HIS A 148 -11.22 1.96 -9.25
C HIS A 148 -10.63 1.91 -7.83
N LEU A 149 -11.02 2.83 -6.94
CA LEU A 149 -10.55 2.81 -5.55
C LEU A 149 -11.05 1.59 -4.76
N PHE A 150 -12.32 1.20 -4.93
CA PHE A 150 -12.88 0.03 -4.25
C PHE A 150 -12.35 -1.30 -4.78
N SER A 151 -12.08 -1.42 -6.08
CA SER A 151 -11.49 -2.64 -6.63
C SER A 151 -10.07 -2.86 -6.11
N TRP A 152 -9.32 -1.77 -5.91
CA TRP A 152 -8.03 -1.80 -5.24
C TRP A 152 -8.13 -2.15 -3.75
N ALA A 153 -8.80 -1.31 -2.97
CA ALA A 153 -8.85 -1.46 -1.52
C ALA A 153 -9.59 -2.75 -1.13
N GLY A 154 -10.68 -3.07 -1.83
CA GLY A 154 -11.48 -4.26 -1.64
C GLY A 154 -10.66 -5.54 -1.78
N THR A 155 -9.70 -5.59 -2.70
CA THR A 155 -8.77 -6.71 -2.85
C THR A 155 -8.00 -6.98 -1.55
N PHE A 156 -7.33 -5.97 -0.99
CA PHE A 156 -6.53 -6.16 0.23
C PHE A 156 -7.40 -6.41 1.45
N ILE A 157 -8.55 -5.74 1.55
CA ILE A 157 -9.52 -5.94 2.63
C ILE A 157 -10.04 -7.39 2.59
N LEU A 158 -10.41 -7.92 1.43
CA LEU A 158 -10.87 -9.30 1.29
C LEU A 158 -9.79 -10.30 1.69
N ILE A 159 -8.54 -10.09 1.25
CA ILE A 159 -7.39 -10.89 1.68
C ILE A 159 -7.30 -10.85 3.22
N GLN A 160 -7.33 -9.67 3.83
CA GLN A 160 -7.28 -9.53 5.28
C GLN A 160 -8.46 -10.22 5.99
N PHE A 161 -9.68 -10.19 5.45
CA PHE A 161 -10.81 -10.91 6.02
C PHE A 161 -10.65 -12.43 5.91
N VAL A 162 -10.15 -12.93 4.79
CA VAL A 162 -9.95 -14.38 4.58
C VAL A 162 -8.83 -14.92 5.47
N PHE A 163 -7.71 -14.20 5.59
CA PHE A 163 -6.53 -14.64 6.35
C PHE A 163 -6.53 -14.20 7.82
N GLY A 164 -7.17 -13.07 8.14
CA GLY A 164 -7.19 -12.45 9.46
C GLY A 164 -8.39 -12.84 10.33
N ARG A 165 -9.40 -13.52 9.78
CA ARG A 165 -10.49 -14.12 10.57
C ARG A 165 -9.91 -15.26 11.41
N ARG A 166 -9.57 -14.93 12.67
CA ARG A 166 -9.28 -15.93 13.70
C ARG A 166 -10.45 -16.92 13.75
N ARG A 167 -10.14 -18.21 13.67
CA ARG A 167 -11.04 -19.26 14.16
C ARG A 167 -10.88 -19.37 15.67
#